data_AF-A0A8J3N3Q5-F1
#
_entry.id   AF-A0A8J3N3Q5-F1
#
_cell.length_a   1.000
_cell.length_b   1.000
_cell.length_c   1.000
_cell.angle_alpha   90.00
_cell.angle_beta   90.00
_cell.angle_gamma   90.00
#
_symmetry.space_group_name_H-M   'P 1'
#
loop_
_entity.id
_entity.type
_entity.pdbx_description
1 polymer ?
#
loop_
_entity_poly.entity_id
_entity_poly.type
_entity_poly.pdbx_seq_one_letter_code
_entity_poly.pdbx_strand_id
1 'polypeptide(L)'
;MQEKRDIENREDIAQLIRAFYTHAMQDELIGTFFTEVAAINLEEHLPIMYDFWENLLFHTGSYYGGMMQKHIRLHQKKLLESQHFARWLELFEREVDRQFAGPVAEEAKTRARTIAPSMQEKLKRFYLPMTR
;
A
#
# COMPACT_ATOMS: atom_id res chain seq x y z
N MET A 1 27.81 -8.27 -4.89
CA MET A 1 26.40 -7.86 -4.84
C MET A 1 25.58 -9.09 -5.16
N GLN A 2 24.63 -9.47 -4.31
CA GLN A 2 23.81 -10.65 -4.58
C GLN A 2 22.79 -10.27 -5.66
N GLU A 3 22.72 -11.04 -6.75
CA GLU A 3 21.68 -10.85 -7.77
C GLU A 3 20.32 -11.11 -7.12
N LYS A 4 19.44 -10.13 -7.20
CA LYS A 4 18.05 -10.25 -6.72
C LYS A 4 17.23 -10.86 -7.84
N ARG A 5 16.41 -11.84 -7.50
CA ARG A 5 15.41 -12.41 -8.40
C ARG A 5 14.20 -11.49 -8.53
N ASP A 6 13.37 -11.72 -9.54
CA ASP A 6 12.11 -11.02 -9.71
C ASP A 6 11.01 -11.61 -8.81
N ILE A 7 9.84 -10.97 -8.80
CA ILE A 7 8.62 -11.46 -8.14
C ILE A 7 7.95 -12.47 -9.08
N GLU A 8 7.81 -13.72 -8.65
CA GLU A 8 7.34 -14.82 -9.51
C GLU A 8 5.99 -15.41 -9.07
N ASN A 9 5.64 -15.28 -7.79
CA ASN A 9 4.50 -15.98 -7.21
C ASN A 9 3.90 -15.27 -5.98
N ARG A 10 2.89 -15.90 -5.39
CA ARG A 10 2.16 -15.39 -4.21
C ARG A 10 3.06 -15.34 -2.97
N GLU A 11 3.96 -16.29 -2.80
CA GLU A 11 4.89 -16.35 -1.68
C GLU A 11 5.82 -15.12 -1.68
N ASP A 12 6.27 -14.69 -2.85
CA ASP A 12 7.08 -13.49 -3.03
C ASP A 12 6.33 -12.22 -2.66
N ILE A 13 5.07 -12.13 -3.09
CA ILE A 13 4.18 -11.04 -2.69
C ILE A 13 3.98 -11.05 -1.19
N ALA A 14 3.70 -12.22 -0.60
CA ALA A 14 3.50 -12.32 0.84
C ALA A 14 4.74 -11.88 1.63
N GLN A 15 5.93 -12.26 1.16
CA GLN A 15 7.20 -11.81 1.72
C GLN A 15 7.36 -10.28 1.61
N LEU A 16 7.17 -9.70 0.42
CA LEU A 16 7.28 -8.26 0.17
C LEU A 16 6.33 -7.47 1.08
N ILE A 17 5.05 -7.84 1.08
CA ILE A 17 4.00 -7.11 1.78
C ILE A 17 4.16 -7.24 3.29
N ARG A 18 4.54 -8.41 3.82
CA ARG A 18 4.84 -8.57 5.25
C ARG A 18 6.00 -7.67 5.69
N ALA A 19 7.08 -7.62 4.90
CA ALA A 19 8.22 -6.76 5.20
C ALA A 19 7.83 -5.28 5.17
N PHE A 20 7.04 -4.88 4.18
CA PHE A 20 6.48 -3.53 4.09
C PHE A 20 5.68 -3.15 5.34
N TYR A 21 4.70 -3.96 5.75
CA TYR A 21 3.88 -3.66 6.93
C TYR A 21 4.69 -3.64 8.23
N THR A 22 5.72 -4.49 8.34
CA THR A 22 6.64 -4.48 9.50
C THR A 22 7.28 -3.11 9.69
N HIS A 23 7.75 -2.49 8.61
CA HIS A 23 8.37 -1.15 8.67
C HIS A 23 7.33 -0.02 8.69
N ALA A 24 6.26 -0.12 7.91
CA ALA A 24 5.24 0.93 7.81
C ALA A 24 4.52 1.17 9.14
N MET A 25 4.25 0.13 9.93
CA MET A 25 3.59 0.26 11.24
C MET A 25 4.49 0.87 12.31
N GLN A 26 5.81 0.84 12.13
CA GLN A 26 6.80 1.41 13.04
C GLN A 26 7.28 2.80 12.57
N ASP A 27 6.85 3.25 11.40
CA ASP A 27 7.27 4.52 10.83
C ASP A 27 6.67 5.70 11.60
N GLU A 28 7.50 6.69 11.92
CA GLU A 28 7.10 7.84 12.74
C GLU A 28 6.01 8.70 12.08
N LEU A 29 5.96 8.75 10.74
CA LEU A 29 5.03 9.60 10.01
C LEU A 29 3.72 8.87 9.67
N ILE A 30 3.80 7.60 9.24
CA ILE A 30 2.62 6.86 8.78
C ILE A 30 2.13 5.76 9.74
N GLY A 31 2.95 5.34 10.70
CA GLY A 31 2.65 4.22 11.61
C GLY A 31 1.35 4.40 12.38
N THR A 32 1.11 5.60 12.92
CA THR A 32 -0.12 5.98 13.64
C THR A 32 -1.40 5.68 12.84
N PHE A 33 -1.37 5.78 11.51
CA PHE A 33 -2.56 5.50 10.70
C PHE A 33 -2.91 4.02 10.69
N PHE A 34 -1.93 3.13 10.80
CA PHE A 34 -2.13 1.68 10.88
C PHE A 34 -2.45 1.24 12.32
N THR A 35 -1.72 1.75 13.30
CA THR A 35 -1.74 1.26 14.70
C THR A 35 -2.82 1.90 15.55
N GLU A 36 -3.08 3.20 15.40
CA GLU A 36 -3.97 3.95 16.30
C GLU A 36 -5.26 4.37 15.61
N VAL A 37 -5.19 4.90 14.40
CA VAL A 37 -6.36 5.48 13.72
C VAL A 37 -7.22 4.41 13.06
N ALA A 38 -6.59 3.54 12.25
CA ALA A 38 -7.25 2.38 11.69
C ALA A 38 -7.29 1.22 12.69
N ALA A 39 -6.27 1.11 13.55
CA ALA A 39 -6.07 0.01 14.50
C ALA A 39 -6.29 -1.35 13.83
N ILE A 40 -5.56 -1.59 12.74
CA ILE A 40 -5.74 -2.82 11.95
C ILE A 40 -5.27 -4.04 12.73
N ASN A 41 -6.02 -5.14 12.62
CA ASN A 41 -5.48 -6.46 12.95
C ASN A 41 -4.57 -6.89 11.80
N LEU A 42 -3.26 -6.97 12.05
CA LEU A 42 -2.28 -7.29 11.02
C LEU A 42 -2.47 -8.68 10.41
N GLU A 43 -2.83 -9.68 11.22
CA GLU A 43 -3.03 -11.06 10.75
C GLU A 43 -4.23 -11.16 9.79
N GLU A 44 -5.30 -10.42 10.06
CA GLU A 44 -6.47 -10.33 9.18
C GLU A 44 -6.22 -9.45 7.95
N HIS A 45 -5.36 -8.44 8.08
CA HIS A 45 -5.12 -7.47 7.01
C HIS A 45 -4.19 -8.01 5.92
N LEU A 46 -3.17 -8.78 6.29
CA LEU A 46 -2.16 -9.27 5.35
C LEU A 46 -2.74 -10.11 4.20
N PRO A 47 -3.63 -11.10 4.42
CA PRO A 47 -4.23 -11.88 3.33
C PRO A 47 -4.93 -11.01 2.27
N ILE A 48 -5.66 -9.97 2.70
CA ILE A 48 -6.35 -9.03 1.79
C ILE A 48 -5.34 -8.29 0.91
N MET A 49 -4.20 -7.91 1.50
CA MET A 49 -3.15 -7.20 0.76
C MET A 49 -2.39 -8.13 -0.18
N TYR A 50 -2.24 -9.41 0.16
CA TYR A 50 -1.68 -10.39 -0.76
C TYR A 50 -2.58 -10.57 -1.97
N ASP A 51 -3.89 -10.75 -1.75
CA ASP A 51 -4.87 -10.84 -2.84
C ASP A 51 -4.88 -9.58 -3.71
N PHE A 52 -4.81 -8.40 -3.08
CA PHE A 52 -4.75 -7.13 -3.80
C PHE A 52 -3.56 -7.06 -4.75
N TRP A 53 -2.34 -7.31 -4.24
CA TRP A 53 -1.11 -7.20 -5.03
C TRP A 53 -0.96 -8.32 -6.04
N GLU A 54 -1.37 -9.53 -5.70
CA GLU A 54 -1.39 -10.66 -6.62
C GLU A 54 -2.33 -10.41 -7.79
N ASN A 55 -3.56 -9.95 -7.51
CA ASN A 55 -4.48 -9.57 -8.57
C ASN A 55 -3.94 -8.41 -9.42
N LEU A 56 -3.23 -7.46 -8.81
CA LEU A 56 -2.69 -6.29 -9.50
C LEU A 56 -1.52 -6.62 -10.43
N LEU A 57 -0.67 -7.57 -10.05
CA LEU A 57 0.52 -7.96 -10.81
C LEU A 57 0.25 -9.12 -11.78
N PHE A 58 -0.55 -10.09 -11.35
CA PHE A 58 -0.77 -11.35 -12.06
C PHE A 58 -2.20 -11.53 -12.58
N HIS A 59 -3.08 -10.55 -12.40
CA HIS A 59 -4.44 -10.52 -12.98
C HIS A 59 -5.30 -11.75 -12.60
N THR A 60 -5.15 -12.24 -11.36
CA THR A 60 -5.78 -13.48 -10.88
C THR A 60 -7.28 -13.39 -10.62
N GLY A 61 -7.84 -12.18 -10.48
CA GLY A 61 -9.25 -11.97 -10.14
C GLY A 61 -9.58 -12.17 -8.66
N SER A 62 -8.59 -12.34 -7.77
CA SER A 62 -8.80 -12.67 -6.35
C SER A 62 -9.19 -11.48 -5.46
N TYR A 63 -9.20 -10.24 -5.99
CA TYR A 63 -9.47 -9.03 -5.21
C TYR A 63 -10.83 -8.38 -5.52
N TYR A 64 -11.69 -8.26 -4.51
CA TYR A 64 -13.09 -7.83 -4.66
C TYR A 64 -13.34 -6.33 -4.36
N GLY A 65 -12.32 -5.49 -4.32
CA GLY A 65 -12.47 -4.04 -4.21
C GLY A 65 -12.68 -3.50 -2.79
N GLY A 66 -13.24 -2.29 -2.69
CA GLY A 66 -13.54 -1.63 -1.41
C GLY A 66 -12.40 -0.84 -0.75
N MET A 67 -11.17 -0.91 -1.29
CA MET A 67 -10.01 -0.15 -0.82
C MET A 67 -10.32 1.34 -0.61
N MET A 68 -10.88 2.02 -1.62
CA MET A 68 -11.12 3.46 -1.55
C MET A 68 -12.05 3.86 -0.39
N GLN A 69 -13.09 3.08 -0.12
CA GLN A 69 -14.04 3.41 0.95
C GLN A 69 -13.38 3.31 2.34
N LYS A 70 -12.47 2.35 2.53
CA LYS A 70 -11.68 2.23 3.76
C LYS A 70 -10.78 3.46 3.97
N HIS A 71 -10.12 3.93 2.90
CA HIS A 71 -9.24 5.09 2.96
C HIS A 71 -10.01 6.41 3.13
N ILE A 72 -11.22 6.53 2.57
CA ILE A 72 -12.12 7.67 2.83
C ILE A 72 -12.47 7.73 4.32
N ARG A 73 -12.89 6.62 4.93
CA ARG A 73 -13.19 6.58 6.37
C ARG A 73 -11.97 6.87 7.24
N LEU A 74 -10.79 6.40 6.82
CA LEU A 74 -9.53 6.71 7.50
C LEU A 74 -9.22 8.21 7.45
N HIS A 75 -9.32 8.81 6.26
CA HIS A 75 -9.11 10.24 6.05
C HIS A 75 -10.08 11.12 6.86
N GLN A 76 -11.33 10.68 7.03
CA GLN A 76 -12.33 11.34 7.87
C GLN A 76 -11.97 11.30 9.37
N LYS A 77 -11.30 10.23 9.83
CA LYS A 77 -10.83 10.13 11.22
C LYS A 77 -9.57 10.98 11.48
N LYS A 78 -8.63 10.95 10.54
CA LYS A 78 -7.39 11.73 10.59
C LYS A 78 -6.97 12.06 9.17
N LEU A 79 -6.70 13.34 8.91
CA LEU A 79 -6.40 13.83 7.57
C LEU A 79 -5.15 13.12 7.00
N LEU A 80 -5.33 12.43 5.87
CA LEU A 80 -4.22 11.91 5.07
C LEU A 80 -3.71 13.01 4.13
N GLU A 81 -2.63 13.66 4.54
CA GLU A 81 -1.90 14.65 3.75
C GLU A 81 -0.90 14.04 2.75
N SER A 82 -0.42 14.85 1.81
CA SER A 82 0.52 14.47 0.74
C SER A 82 1.77 13.75 1.26
N GLN A 83 2.33 14.20 2.39
CA GLN A 83 3.53 13.62 2.97
C GLN A 83 3.36 12.15 3.39
N HIS A 84 2.16 11.76 3.82
CA HIS A 84 1.89 10.38 4.22
C HIS A 84 1.92 9.44 3.00
N PHE A 85 1.39 9.88 1.86
CA PHE A 85 1.44 9.11 0.61
C PHE A 85 2.86 9.00 0.06
N ALA A 86 3.62 10.11 0.11
CA ALA A 86 5.02 10.11 -0.31
C ALA A 86 5.85 9.14 0.53
N ARG A 87 5.65 9.14 1.85
CA ARG A 87 6.36 8.24 2.76
C ARG A 87 5.95 6.78 2.58
N TRP A 88 4.66 6.51 2.39
CA TRP A 88 4.17 5.17 2.07
C TRP A 88 4.83 4.62 0.80
N LEU A 89 4.92 5.45 -0.25
CA LEU A 89 5.55 5.07 -1.52
C LEU A 89 7.05 4.81 -1.36
N GLU A 90 7.76 5.69 -0.66
CA GLU A 90 9.20 5.53 -0.36
C GLU A 90 9.48 4.21 0.35
N LEU A 91 8.72 3.90 1.41
CA LEU A 91 8.88 2.65 2.16
C LEU A 91 8.57 1.42 1.30
N PHE A 92 7.53 1.49 0.47
CA PHE A 92 7.17 0.39 -0.41
C PHE A 92 8.24 0.13 -1.46
N GLU A 93 8.68 1.16 -2.18
CA GLU A 93 9.74 1.04 -3.20
C GLU A 93 11.05 0.55 -2.58
N ARG A 94 11.40 1.02 -1.38
CA ARG A 94 12.56 0.53 -0.63
C ARG A 94 12.48 -0.97 -0.34
N GLU A 95 11.31 -1.48 0.05
CA GLU A 95 11.15 -2.93 0.31
C GLU A 95 11.19 -3.77 -0.97
N VAL A 96 10.66 -3.25 -2.08
CA VAL A 96 10.80 -3.89 -3.40
C VAL A 96 12.28 -3.96 -3.76
N ASP A 97 12.96 -2.80 -3.78
CA ASP A 97 14.36 -2.71 -4.18
C ASP A 97 15.28 -3.50 -3.26
N ARG A 98 14.93 -3.66 -1.97
CA ARG A 98 15.72 -4.49 -1.03
C ARG A 98 15.65 -5.97 -1.36
N GLN A 99 14.53 -6.47 -1.87
CA GLN A 99 14.23 -7.91 -1.95
C GLN A 99 14.23 -8.46 -3.38
N PHE A 100 13.82 -7.66 -4.36
CA PHE A 100 13.56 -8.11 -5.72
C PHE A 100 14.17 -7.17 -6.75
N ALA A 101 14.42 -7.68 -7.95
CA ALA A 101 14.78 -6.91 -9.13
C ALA A 101 14.27 -7.63 -10.38
N GLY A 102 13.71 -6.87 -11.32
CA GLY A 102 13.19 -7.41 -12.57
C GLY A 102 11.91 -6.71 -13.03
N PRO A 103 11.34 -7.10 -14.18
CA PRO A 103 10.14 -6.50 -14.74
C PRO A 103 8.94 -6.45 -13.78
N VAL A 104 8.67 -7.50 -12.99
CA VAL A 104 7.51 -7.53 -12.08
C VAL A 104 7.75 -6.65 -10.86
N ALA A 105 8.97 -6.59 -10.35
CA ALA A 105 9.37 -5.64 -9.31
C ALA A 105 9.20 -4.18 -9.78
N GLU A 106 9.62 -3.85 -11.00
CA GLU A 106 9.40 -2.51 -11.57
C GLU A 106 7.93 -2.19 -11.82
N GLU A 107 7.14 -3.19 -12.22
CA GLU A 107 5.69 -3.05 -12.35
C GLU A 107 5.04 -2.78 -11.00
N ALA A 108 5.44 -3.48 -9.92
CA ALA A 108 4.94 -3.24 -8.58
C ALA A 108 5.17 -1.78 -8.13
N LYS A 109 6.38 -1.24 -8.36
CA LYS A 109 6.68 0.17 -8.09
C LYS A 109 5.85 1.12 -8.97
N THR A 110 5.71 0.81 -10.25
CA THR A 110 4.90 1.62 -11.19
C THR A 110 3.42 1.67 -10.79
N ARG A 111 2.87 0.54 -10.35
CA ARG A 111 1.51 0.47 -9.79
C ARG A 111 1.37 1.27 -8.51
N ALA A 112 2.33 1.17 -7.58
CA ALA A 112 2.37 1.97 -6.37
C ALA A 112 2.37 3.48 -6.68
N ARG A 113 3.24 3.92 -7.60
CA ARG A 113 3.33 5.30 -8.10
C ARG A 113 2.06 5.82 -8.77
N THR A 114 1.21 4.92 -9.26
CA THR A 114 -0.08 5.29 -9.85
C THR A 114 -1.19 5.33 -8.80
N ILE A 115 -1.25 4.35 -7.91
CA ILE A 115 -2.30 4.20 -6.90
C ILE A 115 -2.24 5.31 -5.86
N ALA A 116 -1.05 5.59 -5.31
CA ALA A 116 -0.90 6.58 -4.24
C ALA A 116 -1.42 7.98 -4.62
N PRO A 117 -0.99 8.61 -5.73
CA PRO A 117 -1.52 9.91 -6.12
C PRO A 117 -2.99 9.87 -6.55
N SER A 118 -3.43 8.79 -7.22
CA SER A 118 -4.84 8.63 -7.60
C SER A 118 -5.76 8.58 -6.36
N MET A 119 -5.33 7.87 -5.32
CA MET A 119 -6.04 7.80 -4.05
C MET A 119 -6.04 9.17 -3.36
N GLN A 120 -4.88 9.81 -3.25
CA GLN A 120 -4.74 11.13 -2.63
C GLN A 120 -5.70 12.13 -3.27
N GLU A 121 -5.75 12.19 -4.61
CA GLU A 121 -6.62 13.12 -5.32
C GLU A 121 -8.10 12.83 -5.08
N LYS A 122 -8.49 11.55 -5.09
CA LYS A 122 -9.87 11.14 -4.76
C LYS A 122 -10.24 11.56 -3.34
N LEU A 123 -9.36 11.36 -2.36
CA LEU A 123 -9.62 11.74 -0.96
C LEU A 123 -9.82 13.24 -0.80
N LYS A 124 -8.99 14.07 -1.45
CA LYS A 124 -9.18 15.53 -1.46
C LYS A 124 -10.55 15.92 -1.98
N ARG A 125 -11.01 15.28 -3.06
CA ARG A 125 -12.33 15.55 -3.66
C ARG A 125 -13.49 15.16 -2.74
N PHE A 126 -13.37 14.08 -1.97
CA PHE A 126 -14.39 13.65 -1.00
C PHE A 126 -14.35 14.43 0.32
N TYR A 127 -13.28 15.20 0.57
CA TYR A 127 -13.12 16.02 1.78
C TYR A 127 -13.48 17.49 1.57
N LEU A 128 -13.94 17.91 0.37
CA LEU A 128 -14.51 19.25 0.22
C LEU A 128 -15.70 19.37 1.17
N PRO A 129 -15.66 20.27 2.18
CA PRO A 129 -16.84 20.53 2.98
C PRO A 129 -17.95 20.91 2.01
N MET A 130 -19.13 20.36 2.23
CA MET A 130 -20.34 20.77 1.53
C MET A 130 -20.68 22.20 2.03
N THR A 131 -19.86 23.18 1.64
CA THR A 131 -20.20 24.58 1.73
C THR A 131 -21.39 24.77 0.81
N ARG A 132 -22.55 24.96 1.44
CA ARG A 132 -23.79 25.42 0.82
C ARG A 132 -23.56 26.67 -0.02
#